data_AF-A0A9N8W1L6-F1
#
_entry.id   AF-A0A9N8W1L6-F1
#
_cell.length_a   1.000
_cell.length_b   1.000
_cell.length_c   1.000
_cell.angle_alpha   90.00
_cell.angle_beta   90.00
_cell.angle_gamma   90.00
#
_symmetry.space_group_name_H-M   'P 1'
#
loop_
_entity.id
_entity.type
_entity.pdbx_description
1 polymer ?
#
loop_
_entity_poly.entity_id
_entity_poly.type
_entity_poly.pdbx_seq_one_letter_code
_entity_poly.pdbx_strand_id
1 'polypeptide(L)'
;KNNEEQDNLIKTRENSLTDLGKKNNQLEQEKRDVVQQLTSKTSEYQELSAQRERLVLDIQRYEQDQVTTRNHCGQLEKEKKQLTTEKEELKTKLNQKEQELKETKTANTEKIRELGEQIKQLREKAQNKDVELATKTQEIIKLDGETNKKDKSIAAQKDRIIQLDQQLKTTRTELGEQIKTNQQLVGTIETNQQAIEELNQQLTAQREENQNVRNTLTNKLSQDATILAQQLEQGKIIEELTNKLQLEEENRKNLEQELTKTIDQKLENIKTELQEKVSSITADDYIQSRELLDNLTYLQQVQDKLGVSSVNERLEELLSQETKLKEWEKDCGELTPSTLITQLADNKTFYEEELKNREQTIANLTTKKQELSDKISDLQTSLRVQKEKVEQLEQAKKKITAEIGTQTDTAPITSCKEEGLFTYLLSELTDATAELVFIPVNQPNFHWSLLLEVPNHLTGQHFLARHKIRQNNGSDCGVAVIAIIERIRDKYNGEMGSIELGKFDFKQERKKIRRQYLKENE
;
A
#
# COMPACT_ATOMS: atom_id res chain seq x y z
N LYS A 1 102.30 -176.57 -142.79
CA LYS A 1 100.95 -175.97 -142.65
C LYS A 1 101.07 -174.87 -141.58
N ASN A 2 101.08 -173.58 -141.97
CA ASN A 2 101.34 -172.46 -141.05
C ASN A 2 100.78 -171.11 -141.58
N ASN A 3 99.46 -170.95 -141.77
CA ASN A 3 98.89 -169.67 -142.25
C ASN A 3 97.44 -169.34 -141.81
N GLU A 4 96.82 -170.08 -140.89
CA GLU A 4 95.43 -169.82 -140.44
C GLU A 4 95.31 -169.09 -139.09
N GLU A 5 96.39 -168.96 -138.32
CA GLU A 5 96.32 -168.33 -136.98
C GLU A 5 96.42 -166.80 -136.97
N GLN A 6 96.86 -166.16 -138.06
CA GLN A 6 97.14 -164.71 -138.06
C GLN A 6 95.92 -163.82 -138.43
N ASP A 7 94.99 -164.32 -139.25
CA ASP A 7 93.82 -163.53 -139.70
C ASP A 7 92.73 -163.36 -138.63
N ASN A 8 92.64 -164.28 -137.65
CA ASN A 8 91.65 -164.17 -136.58
C ASN A 8 91.97 -163.08 -135.55
N LEU A 9 93.23 -162.69 -135.40
CA LEU A 9 93.67 -161.69 -134.40
C LEU A 9 93.36 -160.23 -134.81
N ILE A 10 93.29 -159.94 -136.11
CA ILE A 10 93.05 -158.59 -136.63
C ILE A 10 91.57 -158.20 -136.46
N LYS A 11 90.64 -159.12 -136.78
CA LYS A 11 89.19 -158.88 -136.63
C LYS A 11 88.76 -158.59 -135.19
N THR A 12 89.40 -159.19 -134.19
CA THR A 12 89.06 -158.95 -132.78
C THR A 12 89.42 -157.53 -132.33
N ARG A 13 90.47 -156.93 -132.93
CA ARG A 13 90.98 -155.62 -132.51
C ARG A 13 90.14 -154.46 -133.07
N GLU A 14 89.65 -154.56 -134.30
CA GLU A 14 88.81 -153.53 -134.93
C GLU A 14 87.44 -153.39 -134.24
N ASN A 15 86.87 -154.50 -133.79
CA ASN A 15 85.60 -154.48 -133.04
C ASN A 15 85.74 -153.76 -131.68
N SER A 16 86.86 -153.92 -130.98
CA SER A 16 87.08 -153.26 -129.67
C SER A 16 87.23 -151.74 -129.77
N LEU A 17 87.88 -151.24 -130.83
CA LEU A 17 88.04 -149.79 -131.06
C LEU A 17 86.71 -149.10 -131.37
N THR A 18 85.83 -149.79 -132.11
CA THR A 18 84.51 -149.27 -132.46
C THR A 18 83.60 -149.14 -131.23
N ASP A 19 83.66 -150.11 -130.31
CA ASP A 19 82.90 -150.07 -129.06
C ASP A 19 83.39 -148.98 -128.08
N LEU A 20 84.70 -148.73 -128.02
CA LEU A 20 85.25 -147.64 -127.21
C LEU A 20 84.84 -146.25 -127.73
N GLY A 21 84.78 -146.06 -129.06
CA GLY A 21 84.32 -144.81 -129.66
C GLY A 21 82.87 -144.48 -129.31
N LYS A 22 81.98 -145.48 -129.32
CA LYS A 22 80.58 -145.31 -128.87
C LYS A 22 80.49 -144.94 -127.39
N LYS A 23 81.29 -145.61 -126.55
CA LYS A 23 81.28 -145.38 -125.10
C LYS A 23 81.79 -143.99 -124.71
N ASN A 24 82.77 -143.44 -125.44
CA ASN A 24 83.27 -142.10 -125.18
C ASN A 24 82.24 -141.01 -125.52
N ASN A 25 81.51 -141.16 -126.63
CA ASN A 25 80.45 -140.23 -127.00
C ASN A 25 79.28 -140.24 -125.99
N GLN A 26 78.95 -141.41 -125.43
CA GLN A 26 77.95 -141.54 -124.36
C GLN A 26 78.34 -140.72 -123.11
N LEU A 27 79.59 -140.84 -122.66
CA LEU A 27 80.08 -140.16 -121.45
C LEU A 27 80.12 -138.64 -121.59
N GLU A 28 80.51 -138.11 -122.76
CA GLU A 28 80.48 -136.66 -122.99
C GLU A 28 79.05 -136.10 -123.05
N GLN A 29 78.07 -136.90 -123.47
CA GLN A 29 76.68 -136.51 -123.39
C GLN A 29 76.17 -136.48 -121.94
N GLU A 30 76.46 -137.52 -121.15
CA GLU A 30 76.09 -137.56 -119.72
C GLU A 30 76.71 -136.40 -118.93
N LYS A 31 77.97 -136.05 -119.23
CA LYS A 31 78.65 -134.90 -118.60
C LYS A 31 77.93 -133.57 -118.90
N ARG A 32 77.49 -133.35 -120.13
CA ARG A 32 76.71 -132.15 -120.50
C ARG A 32 75.39 -132.08 -119.74
N ASP A 33 74.69 -133.20 -119.62
CA ASP A 33 73.41 -133.25 -118.91
C ASP A 33 73.58 -132.93 -117.41
N VAL A 34 74.65 -133.43 -116.77
CA VAL A 34 74.96 -133.13 -115.35
C VAL A 34 75.29 -131.65 -115.13
N VAL A 35 76.08 -131.03 -116.03
CA VAL A 35 76.40 -129.59 -115.94
C VAL A 35 75.14 -128.74 -116.07
N GLN A 36 74.22 -129.12 -116.95
CA GLN A 36 72.95 -128.41 -117.12
C GLN A 36 72.06 -128.54 -115.88
N GLN A 37 72.00 -129.72 -115.24
CA GLN A 37 71.29 -129.91 -113.96
C GLN A 37 71.89 -129.09 -112.81
N LEU A 38 73.22 -129.05 -112.70
CA LEU A 38 73.91 -128.25 -111.66
C LEU A 38 73.65 -126.75 -111.82
N THR A 39 73.64 -126.26 -113.06
CA THR A 39 73.34 -124.86 -113.36
C THR A 39 71.90 -124.52 -112.94
N SER A 40 70.94 -125.37 -113.29
CA SER A 40 69.53 -125.21 -112.89
C SER A 40 69.35 -125.17 -111.37
N LYS A 41 69.96 -126.13 -110.63
CA LYS A 41 69.89 -126.16 -109.17
C LYS A 41 70.55 -124.97 -108.49
N THR A 42 71.62 -124.42 -109.09
CA THR A 42 72.29 -123.23 -108.53
C THR A 42 71.39 -122.00 -108.62
N SER A 43 70.68 -121.83 -109.74
CA SER A 43 69.68 -120.76 -109.90
C SER A 43 68.54 -120.92 -108.90
N GLU A 44 68.03 -122.14 -108.72
CA GLU A 44 66.97 -122.44 -107.75
C GLU A 44 67.40 -122.14 -106.30
N TYR A 45 68.64 -122.44 -105.94
CA TYR A 45 69.21 -122.08 -104.63
C TYR A 45 69.33 -120.56 -104.43
N GLN A 46 69.78 -119.82 -105.45
CA GLN A 46 69.87 -118.36 -105.39
C GLN A 46 68.50 -117.71 -105.20
N GLU A 47 67.47 -118.22 -105.88
CA GLU A 47 66.10 -117.73 -105.75
C GLU A 47 65.53 -118.00 -104.34
N LEU A 48 65.74 -119.19 -103.78
CA LEU A 48 65.36 -119.52 -102.41
C LEU A 48 66.12 -118.68 -101.38
N SER A 49 67.40 -118.39 -101.59
CA SER A 49 68.19 -117.53 -100.72
C SER A 49 67.63 -116.10 -100.69
N ALA A 50 67.27 -115.55 -101.85
CA ALA A 50 66.68 -114.22 -101.94
C ALA A 50 65.29 -114.15 -101.28
N GLN A 51 64.47 -115.21 -101.41
CA GLN A 51 63.18 -115.30 -100.70
C GLN A 51 63.36 -115.34 -99.18
N ARG A 52 64.35 -116.07 -98.68
CA ARG A 52 64.67 -116.12 -97.24
C ARG A 52 65.06 -114.74 -96.70
N GLU A 53 65.90 -113.99 -97.40
CA GLU A 53 66.30 -112.64 -96.97
C GLU A 53 65.09 -111.69 -96.89
N ARG A 54 64.16 -111.75 -97.84
CA ARG A 54 62.92 -110.95 -97.79
C ARG A 54 62.08 -111.30 -96.56
N LEU A 55 61.90 -112.60 -96.27
CA LEU A 55 61.10 -113.05 -95.14
C LEU A 55 61.67 -112.58 -93.79
N VAL A 56 63.00 -112.57 -93.65
CA VAL A 56 63.66 -112.09 -92.43
C VAL A 56 63.39 -110.60 -92.21
N LEU A 57 63.45 -109.79 -93.28
CA LEU A 57 63.14 -108.36 -93.20
C LEU A 57 61.67 -108.10 -92.83
N ASP A 58 60.74 -108.89 -93.38
CA ASP A 58 59.32 -108.77 -93.07
C ASP A 58 59.02 -109.13 -91.60
N ILE A 59 59.68 -110.15 -91.06
CA ILE A 59 59.56 -110.52 -89.63
C ILE A 59 60.10 -109.39 -88.73
N GLN A 60 61.26 -108.82 -89.06
CA GLN A 60 61.84 -107.72 -88.28
C GLN A 60 60.93 -106.48 -88.24
N ARG A 61 60.27 -106.13 -89.35
CA ARG A 61 59.27 -105.05 -89.37
C ARG A 61 58.07 -105.37 -88.48
N TYR A 62 57.54 -106.58 -88.58
CA TYR A 62 56.40 -107.01 -87.77
C TYR A 62 56.69 -106.93 -86.26
N GLU A 63 57.89 -107.33 -85.84
CA GLU A 63 58.31 -107.25 -84.43
C GLU A 63 58.42 -105.79 -83.93
N GLN A 64 58.95 -104.87 -84.76
CA GLN A 64 59.01 -103.45 -84.42
C GLN A 64 57.63 -102.81 -84.29
N ASP A 65 56.70 -103.14 -85.17
CA ASP A 65 55.32 -102.62 -85.13
C ASP A 65 54.58 -103.09 -83.86
N GLN A 66 54.79 -104.34 -83.43
CA GLN A 66 54.25 -104.87 -82.18
C GLN A 66 54.75 -104.13 -80.93
N VAL A 67 56.07 -103.85 -80.85
CA VAL A 67 56.65 -103.12 -79.71
C VAL A 67 56.11 -101.70 -79.62
N THR A 68 55.99 -101.03 -80.76
CA THR A 68 55.45 -99.65 -80.83
C THR A 68 54.00 -99.60 -80.35
N THR A 69 53.17 -100.54 -80.80
CA THR A 69 51.76 -100.65 -80.39
C THR A 69 51.62 -100.92 -78.89
N ARG A 70 52.46 -101.82 -78.35
CA ARG A 70 52.44 -102.18 -76.92
C ARG A 70 52.81 -100.99 -76.01
N ASN A 71 53.80 -100.20 -76.42
CA ASN A 71 54.21 -99.00 -75.68
C ASN A 71 53.10 -97.92 -75.68
N HIS A 72 52.41 -97.73 -76.80
CA HIS A 72 51.30 -96.77 -76.90
C HIS A 72 50.11 -97.15 -76.01
N CYS A 73 49.72 -98.43 -75.98
CA CYS A 73 48.68 -98.91 -75.06
C CYS A 73 49.03 -98.69 -73.58
N GLY A 74 50.29 -98.92 -73.20
CA GLY A 74 50.74 -98.69 -71.81
C GLY A 74 50.71 -97.21 -71.38
N GLN A 75 50.88 -96.27 -72.31
CA GLN A 75 50.74 -94.83 -72.03
C GLN A 75 49.27 -94.42 -71.83
N LEU A 76 48.38 -94.85 -72.72
CA LEU A 76 46.94 -94.58 -72.61
C LEU A 76 46.34 -95.12 -71.31
N GLU A 77 46.83 -96.26 -70.82
CA GLU A 77 46.36 -96.84 -69.57
C GLU A 77 46.80 -96.05 -68.33
N LYS A 78 47.98 -95.43 -68.37
CA LYS A 78 48.44 -94.48 -67.33
C LYS A 78 47.62 -93.19 -67.35
N GLU A 79 47.39 -92.62 -68.53
CA GLU A 79 46.53 -91.44 -68.70
C GLU A 79 45.10 -91.69 -68.19
N LYS A 80 44.52 -92.84 -68.54
CA LYS A 80 43.19 -93.23 -68.05
C LYS A 80 43.14 -93.31 -66.53
N LYS A 81 44.16 -93.90 -65.88
CA LYS A 81 44.23 -93.96 -64.41
C LYS A 81 44.33 -92.56 -63.80
N GLN A 82 45.19 -91.70 -64.35
CA GLN A 82 45.34 -90.33 -63.88
C GLN A 82 44.06 -89.51 -64.02
N LEU A 83 43.40 -89.56 -65.17
CA LEU A 83 42.12 -88.88 -65.40
C LEU A 83 41.01 -89.41 -64.49
N THR A 84 41.04 -90.70 -64.14
CA THR A 84 40.08 -91.28 -63.19
C THR A 84 40.31 -90.74 -61.78
N THR A 85 41.57 -90.61 -61.35
CA THR A 85 41.93 -89.99 -60.07
C THR A 85 41.53 -88.51 -60.02
N GLU A 86 41.88 -87.73 -61.05
CA GLU A 86 41.53 -86.31 -61.16
C GLU A 86 40.01 -86.09 -61.16
N LYS A 87 39.25 -86.97 -61.82
CA LYS A 87 37.78 -86.92 -61.83
C LYS A 87 37.20 -87.10 -60.43
N GLU A 88 37.69 -88.06 -59.65
CA GLU A 88 37.18 -88.29 -58.30
C GLU A 88 37.59 -87.15 -57.35
N GLU A 89 38.81 -86.59 -57.48
CA GLU A 89 39.21 -85.40 -56.71
C GLU A 89 38.33 -84.18 -57.00
N LEU A 90 38.02 -83.93 -58.28
CA LEU A 90 37.13 -82.85 -58.68
C LEU A 90 35.70 -83.05 -58.15
N LYS A 91 35.22 -84.30 -58.16
CA LYS A 91 33.91 -84.64 -57.60
C LYS A 91 33.84 -84.38 -56.09
N THR A 92 34.88 -84.73 -55.34
CA THR A 92 34.95 -84.42 -53.90
C THR A 92 34.98 -82.91 -53.64
N LYS A 93 35.78 -82.15 -54.40
CA LYS A 93 35.84 -80.68 -54.28
C LYS A 93 34.50 -80.02 -54.62
N LEU A 94 33.80 -80.52 -55.64
CA LEU A 94 32.48 -80.02 -56.02
C LEU A 94 31.46 -80.24 -54.90
N ASN A 95 31.39 -81.46 -54.35
CA ASN A 95 30.48 -81.78 -53.25
C ASN A 95 30.75 -80.90 -52.01
N GLN A 96 32.02 -80.66 -51.69
CA GLN A 96 32.40 -79.77 -50.58
C GLN A 96 31.94 -78.33 -50.83
N LYS A 97 32.12 -77.81 -52.06
CA LYS A 97 31.68 -76.46 -52.42
C LYS A 97 30.15 -76.31 -52.43
N GLU A 98 29.43 -77.35 -52.85
CA GLU A 98 27.96 -77.36 -52.78
C GLU A 98 27.46 -77.33 -51.33
N GLN A 99 28.13 -78.05 -50.42
CA GLN A 99 27.81 -78.04 -49.00
C GLN A 99 28.11 -76.67 -48.36
N GLU A 100 29.29 -76.09 -48.61
CA GLU A 100 29.66 -74.74 -48.15
C GLU A 100 28.66 -73.68 -48.65
N LEU A 101 28.21 -73.79 -49.91
CA LEU A 101 27.21 -72.91 -50.48
C LEU A 101 25.86 -73.05 -49.79
N LYS A 102 25.44 -74.27 -49.49
CA LYS A 102 24.17 -74.55 -48.78
C LYS A 102 24.18 -73.97 -47.37
N GLU A 103 25.27 -74.18 -46.63
CA GLU A 103 25.45 -73.63 -45.29
C GLU A 103 25.46 -72.09 -45.30
N THR A 104 26.19 -71.49 -46.24
CA THR A 104 26.22 -70.03 -46.42
C THR A 104 24.84 -69.47 -46.76
N LYS A 105 24.08 -70.15 -47.62
CA LYS A 105 22.71 -69.74 -47.98
C LYS A 105 21.77 -69.78 -46.78
N THR A 106 21.85 -70.83 -45.96
CA THR A 106 21.07 -70.94 -44.72
C THR A 106 21.45 -69.84 -43.73
N ALA A 107 22.74 -69.63 -43.49
CA ALA A 107 23.22 -68.60 -42.57
C ALA A 107 22.81 -67.18 -43.01
N ASN A 108 22.88 -66.88 -44.31
CA ASN A 108 22.42 -65.60 -44.84
C ASN A 108 20.91 -65.42 -44.74
N THR A 109 20.12 -66.47 -44.97
CA THR A 109 18.66 -66.43 -44.82
C THR A 109 18.28 -66.09 -43.38
N GLU A 110 18.95 -66.72 -42.42
CA GLU A 110 18.72 -66.47 -40.99
C GLU A 110 19.13 -65.05 -40.58
N LYS A 111 20.28 -64.57 -41.07
CA LYS A 111 20.75 -63.20 -40.82
C LYS A 111 19.80 -62.15 -41.39
N ILE A 112 19.23 -62.38 -42.58
CA ILE A 112 18.21 -61.51 -43.18
C ILE A 112 16.95 -61.48 -42.29
N ARG A 113 16.53 -62.63 -41.76
CA ARG A 113 15.38 -62.73 -40.85
C ARG A 113 15.60 -61.93 -39.56
N GLU A 114 16.77 -62.09 -38.92
CA GLU A 114 17.14 -61.36 -37.71
C GLU A 114 17.18 -59.84 -37.93
N LEU A 115 17.81 -59.40 -39.02
CA LEU A 115 17.86 -57.98 -39.38
C LEU A 115 16.46 -57.41 -39.67
N GLY A 116 15.60 -58.20 -40.33
CA GLY A 116 14.20 -57.83 -40.57
C GLY A 116 13.43 -57.56 -39.27
N GLU A 117 13.59 -58.42 -38.27
CA GLU A 117 12.93 -58.26 -36.97
C GLU A 117 13.49 -57.06 -36.19
N GLN A 118 14.81 -56.83 -36.22
CA GLN A 118 15.42 -55.65 -35.60
C GLN A 118 14.91 -54.35 -36.24
N ILE A 119 14.80 -54.30 -37.57
CA ILE A 119 14.26 -53.14 -38.30
C ILE A 119 12.80 -52.90 -37.90
N LYS A 120 11.99 -53.97 -37.76
CA LYS A 120 10.60 -53.86 -37.33
C LYS A 120 10.48 -53.27 -35.93
N GLN A 121 11.24 -53.77 -34.95
CA GLN A 121 11.25 -53.24 -33.59
C GLN A 121 11.69 -51.78 -33.51
N LEU A 122 12.67 -51.38 -34.33
CA LEU A 122 13.11 -49.98 -34.41
C LEU A 122 12.02 -49.07 -34.99
N ARG A 123 11.29 -49.52 -36.02
CA ARG A 123 10.16 -48.78 -36.58
C ARG A 123 9.03 -48.59 -35.57
N GLU A 124 8.66 -49.63 -34.84
CA GLU A 124 7.64 -49.55 -33.79
C GLU A 124 8.05 -48.58 -32.67
N LYS A 125 9.31 -48.63 -32.23
CA LYS A 125 9.85 -47.67 -31.25
C LYS A 125 9.84 -46.22 -31.75
N ALA A 126 10.16 -45.99 -33.02
CA ALA A 126 10.12 -44.66 -33.62
C ALA A 126 8.68 -44.13 -33.67
N GLN A 127 7.73 -44.94 -34.13
CA GLN A 127 6.32 -44.58 -34.21
C GLN A 127 5.73 -44.24 -32.83
N ASN A 128 6.07 -45.02 -31.78
CA ASN A 128 5.63 -44.72 -30.42
C ASN A 128 6.19 -43.38 -29.90
N LYS A 129 7.44 -43.04 -30.22
CA LYS A 129 8.04 -41.75 -29.88
C LYS A 129 7.39 -40.58 -30.60
N ASP A 130 7.04 -40.76 -31.87
CA ASP A 130 6.36 -39.72 -32.66
C ASP A 130 4.96 -39.42 -32.07
N VAL A 131 4.25 -40.45 -31.62
CA VAL A 131 2.96 -40.28 -30.89
C VAL A 131 3.17 -39.53 -29.56
N GLU A 132 4.18 -39.92 -28.77
CA GLU A 132 4.49 -39.24 -27.51
C GLU A 132 4.87 -37.76 -27.71
N LEU A 133 5.65 -37.45 -28.75
CA LEU A 133 6.01 -36.08 -29.12
C LEU A 133 4.78 -35.28 -29.56
N ALA A 134 3.87 -35.88 -30.32
CA ALA A 134 2.62 -35.23 -30.73
C ALA A 134 1.75 -34.89 -29.51
N THR A 135 1.61 -35.82 -28.55
CA THR A 135 0.87 -35.58 -27.30
C THR A 135 1.50 -34.44 -26.49
N LYS A 136 2.81 -34.47 -26.26
CA LYS A 136 3.53 -33.42 -25.52
C LYS A 136 3.41 -32.06 -26.21
N THR A 137 3.43 -32.03 -27.54
CA THR A 137 3.26 -30.79 -28.31
C THR A 137 1.86 -30.19 -28.12
N GLN A 138 0.81 -31.02 -28.08
CA GLN A 138 -0.55 -30.55 -27.80
C GLN A 138 -0.70 -30.00 -26.37
N GLU A 139 -0.07 -30.64 -25.38
CA GLU A 139 -0.06 -30.15 -24.00
C GLU A 139 0.63 -28.77 -23.89
N ILE A 140 1.76 -28.59 -24.58
CA ILE A 140 2.47 -27.30 -24.63
C ILE A 140 1.56 -26.22 -25.24
N ILE A 141 0.90 -26.50 -26.36
CA ILE A 141 -0.03 -25.54 -27.01
C ILE A 141 -1.16 -25.15 -26.06
N LYS A 142 -1.71 -26.12 -25.30
CA LYS A 142 -2.77 -25.85 -24.33
C LYS A 142 -2.28 -24.94 -23.19
N LEU A 143 -1.11 -25.25 -22.62
CA LEU A 143 -0.50 -24.47 -21.55
C LEU A 143 -0.14 -23.04 -22.00
N ASP A 144 0.34 -22.88 -23.23
CA ASP A 144 0.65 -21.56 -23.80
C ASP A 144 -0.62 -20.73 -24.02
N GLY A 145 -1.72 -21.35 -24.44
CA GLY A 145 -3.04 -20.72 -24.53
C GLY A 145 -3.60 -20.27 -23.17
N GLU A 146 -3.40 -21.06 -22.11
CA GLU A 146 -3.80 -20.71 -20.74
C GLU A 146 -2.95 -19.57 -20.16
N THR A 147 -1.64 -19.59 -20.42
CA THR A 147 -0.69 -18.54 -20.00
C THR A 147 -1.06 -17.20 -20.65
N ASN A 148 -1.31 -17.18 -21.97
CA ASN A 148 -1.73 -15.98 -22.68
C ASN A 148 -3.05 -15.38 -22.16
N LYS A 149 -3.99 -16.21 -21.68
CA LYS A 149 -5.24 -15.72 -21.05
C LYS A 149 -4.95 -15.09 -19.69
N LYS A 150 -4.09 -15.70 -18.87
CA LYS A 150 -3.68 -15.14 -17.58
C LYS A 150 -2.95 -13.81 -17.76
N ASP A 151 -2.05 -13.70 -18.73
CA ASP A 151 -1.31 -12.45 -19.00
C ASP A 151 -2.23 -11.30 -19.39
N LYS A 152 -3.25 -11.56 -20.24
CA LYS A 152 -4.27 -10.55 -20.58
C LYS A 152 -5.09 -10.13 -19.37
N SER A 153 -5.45 -11.07 -18.48
CA SER A 153 -6.17 -10.78 -17.24
C SER A 153 -5.32 -9.92 -16.30
N ILE A 154 -4.04 -10.25 -16.13
CA ILE A 154 -3.08 -9.48 -15.31
C ILE A 154 -2.89 -8.07 -15.87
N ALA A 155 -2.81 -7.91 -17.19
CA ALA A 155 -2.71 -6.59 -17.83
C ALA A 155 -3.95 -5.72 -17.52
N ALA A 156 -5.16 -6.28 -17.68
CA ALA A 156 -6.40 -5.57 -17.38
C ALA A 156 -6.52 -5.20 -15.88
N GLN A 157 -6.06 -6.07 -14.98
CA GLN A 157 -6.01 -5.78 -13.55
C GLN A 157 -5.01 -4.67 -13.21
N LYS A 158 -3.83 -4.63 -13.84
CA LYS A 158 -2.85 -3.54 -13.68
C LYS A 158 -3.43 -2.20 -14.10
N ASP A 159 -4.12 -2.15 -15.24
CA ASP A 159 -4.79 -0.92 -15.70
C ASP A 159 -5.87 -0.45 -14.71
N ARG A 160 -6.62 -1.40 -14.13
CA ARG A 160 -7.62 -1.09 -13.10
C ARG A 160 -7.01 -0.53 -11.83
N ILE A 161 -5.86 -1.06 -11.40
CA ILE A 161 -5.11 -0.56 -10.24
C ILE A 161 -4.65 0.89 -10.48
N ILE A 162 -4.14 1.19 -11.68
CA ILE A 162 -3.71 2.55 -12.05
C ILE A 162 -4.89 3.53 -11.97
N GLN A 163 -6.06 3.15 -12.49
CA GLN A 163 -7.27 3.97 -12.41
C GLN A 163 -7.72 4.23 -10.96
N LEU A 164 -7.70 3.20 -10.11
CA LEU A 164 -8.05 3.33 -8.70
C LEU A 164 -7.06 4.21 -7.93
N ASP A 165 -5.77 4.13 -8.24
CA ASP A 165 -4.75 4.96 -7.60
C ASP A 165 -4.89 6.44 -7.99
N GLN A 166 -5.25 6.71 -9.25
CA GLN A 166 -5.61 8.06 -9.71
C GLN A 166 -6.86 8.60 -8.99
N GLN A 167 -7.92 7.79 -8.85
CA GLN A 167 -9.11 8.18 -8.10
C GLN A 167 -8.79 8.48 -6.63
N LEU A 168 -7.99 7.63 -5.97
CA LEU A 168 -7.54 7.86 -4.59
C LEU A 168 -6.75 9.16 -4.46
N LYS A 169 -5.89 9.48 -5.43
CA LYS A 169 -5.12 10.73 -5.43
C LYS A 169 -6.04 11.96 -5.53
N THR A 170 -7.05 11.91 -6.39
CA THR A 170 -8.05 12.97 -6.50
C THR A 170 -8.82 13.14 -5.20
N THR A 171 -9.35 12.06 -4.63
CA THR A 171 -10.12 12.11 -3.37
C THR A 171 -9.27 12.59 -2.19
N ARG A 172 -7.98 12.22 -2.11
CA ARG A 172 -7.07 12.75 -1.09
C ARG A 172 -6.85 14.25 -1.22
N THR A 173 -6.81 14.75 -2.45
CA THR A 173 -6.66 16.19 -2.71
C THR A 173 -7.91 16.95 -2.26
N GLU A 174 -9.09 16.47 -2.66
CA GLU A 174 -10.38 17.02 -2.23
C GLU A 174 -10.53 17.01 -0.70
N LEU A 175 -10.16 15.90 -0.04
CA LEU A 175 -10.19 15.80 1.41
C LEU A 175 -9.22 16.79 2.07
N GLY A 176 -8.03 16.98 1.50
CA GLY A 176 -7.04 17.96 1.97
C GLY A 176 -7.56 19.39 1.88
N GLU A 177 -8.23 19.76 0.79
CA GLU A 177 -8.89 21.06 0.64
C GLU A 177 -10.03 21.23 1.65
N GLN A 178 -10.83 20.20 1.87
CA GLN A 178 -11.94 20.25 2.83
C GLN A 178 -11.46 20.36 4.28
N ILE A 179 -10.37 19.68 4.64
CA ILE A 179 -9.70 19.84 5.95
C ILE A 179 -9.24 21.28 6.13
N LYS A 180 -8.63 21.89 5.10
CA LYS A 180 -8.17 23.28 5.15
C LYS A 180 -9.33 24.25 5.36
N THR A 181 -10.44 24.06 4.66
CA THR A 181 -11.67 24.84 4.85
C THR A 181 -12.22 24.68 6.27
N ASN A 182 -12.24 23.46 6.80
CA ASN A 182 -12.70 23.21 8.16
C ASN A 182 -11.79 23.87 9.22
N GLN A 183 -10.48 23.86 9.02
CA GLN A 183 -9.54 24.55 9.91
C GLN A 183 -9.78 26.07 9.92
N GLN A 184 -10.08 26.68 8.76
CA GLN A 184 -10.44 28.10 8.69
C GLN A 184 -11.75 28.41 9.42
N LEU A 185 -12.75 27.54 9.29
CA LEU A 185 -14.02 27.66 10.02
C LEU A 185 -13.83 27.55 11.54
N VAL A 186 -12.99 26.61 12.01
CA VAL A 186 -12.66 26.49 13.44
C VAL A 186 -12.04 27.78 13.96
N GLY A 187 -11.06 28.37 13.26
CA GLY A 187 -10.47 29.65 13.66
C GLY A 187 -11.49 30.80 13.72
N THR A 188 -12.48 30.79 12.82
CA THR A 188 -13.58 31.77 12.85
C THR A 188 -14.51 31.55 14.04
N ILE A 189 -14.81 30.29 14.39
CA ILE A 189 -15.61 29.94 15.56
C ILE A 189 -14.90 30.38 16.85
N GLU A 190 -13.60 30.14 16.97
CA GLU A 190 -12.79 30.56 18.12
C GLU A 190 -12.80 32.08 18.29
N THR A 191 -12.65 32.81 17.18
CA THR A 191 -12.73 34.29 17.18
C THR A 191 -14.11 34.79 17.63
N ASN A 192 -15.17 34.17 17.11
CA ASN A 192 -16.54 34.52 17.51
C ASN A 192 -16.81 34.19 18.98
N GLN A 193 -16.25 33.07 19.48
CA GLN A 193 -16.39 32.68 20.88
C GLN A 193 -15.73 33.70 21.81
N GLN A 194 -14.54 34.20 21.46
CA GLN A 194 -13.89 35.29 22.20
C GLN A 194 -14.74 36.57 22.22
N ALA A 195 -15.30 36.97 21.06
CA ALA A 195 -16.17 38.14 20.98
C ALA A 195 -17.45 38.00 21.84
N ILE A 196 -18.03 36.79 21.92
CA ILE A 196 -19.17 36.50 22.81
C ILE A 196 -18.75 36.63 24.28
N GLU A 197 -17.58 36.12 24.65
CA GLU A 197 -17.03 36.22 26.00
C GLU A 197 -16.86 37.70 26.42
N GLU A 198 -16.28 38.53 25.54
CA GLU A 198 -16.13 39.97 25.76
C GLU A 198 -17.48 40.68 25.93
N LEU A 199 -18.45 40.38 25.06
CA LEU A 199 -19.80 40.93 25.18
C LEU A 199 -20.50 40.52 26.48
N ASN A 200 -20.30 39.28 26.94
CA ASN A 200 -20.84 38.82 28.22
C ASN A 200 -20.21 39.54 29.41
N GLN A 201 -18.91 39.81 29.37
CA GLN A 201 -18.21 40.60 30.39
C GLN A 201 -18.76 42.04 30.43
N GLN A 202 -18.92 42.67 29.26
CA GLN A 202 -19.53 44.00 29.16
C GLN A 202 -20.95 44.04 29.71
N LEU A 203 -21.78 43.04 29.37
CA LEU A 203 -23.15 42.93 29.88
C LEU A 203 -23.18 42.78 31.40
N THR A 204 -22.23 42.03 31.97
CA THR A 204 -22.12 41.83 33.42
C THR A 204 -21.74 43.13 34.12
N ALA A 205 -20.73 43.84 33.62
CA ALA A 205 -20.33 45.14 34.14
C ALA A 205 -21.50 46.15 34.08
N GLN A 206 -22.25 46.17 32.97
CA GLN A 206 -23.39 47.06 32.82
C GLN A 206 -24.55 46.69 33.75
N ARG A 207 -24.74 45.40 34.09
CA ARG A 207 -25.72 44.98 35.10
C ARG A 207 -25.34 45.44 36.49
N GLU A 208 -24.06 45.35 36.86
CA GLU A 208 -23.55 45.84 38.13
C GLU A 208 -23.71 47.36 38.25
N GLU A 209 -23.38 48.10 37.19
CA GLU A 209 -23.59 49.54 37.14
C GLU A 209 -25.07 49.91 37.31
N ASN A 210 -25.98 49.25 36.59
CA ASN A 210 -27.42 49.45 36.74
C ASN A 210 -27.91 49.11 38.15
N GLN A 211 -27.37 48.06 38.77
CA GLN A 211 -27.71 47.71 40.14
C GLN A 211 -27.25 48.80 41.12
N ASN A 212 -26.06 49.37 40.92
CA ASN A 212 -25.56 50.49 41.73
C ASN A 212 -26.41 51.75 41.56
N VAL A 213 -26.81 52.07 40.32
CA VAL A 213 -27.73 53.18 40.03
C VAL A 213 -29.07 52.95 40.72
N ARG A 214 -29.66 51.75 40.60
CA ARG A 214 -30.91 51.40 41.30
C ARG A 214 -30.78 51.57 42.81
N ASN A 215 -29.74 51.01 43.42
CA ASN A 215 -29.51 51.12 44.87
C ASN A 215 -29.40 52.60 45.29
N THR A 216 -28.68 53.41 44.52
CA THR A 216 -28.55 54.86 44.76
C THR A 216 -29.89 55.57 44.66
N LEU A 217 -30.69 55.26 43.63
CA LEU A 217 -32.00 55.86 43.42
C LEU A 217 -32.99 55.44 44.52
N THR A 218 -33.00 54.18 44.92
CA THR A 218 -33.81 53.66 46.02
C THR A 218 -33.45 54.36 47.34
N ASN A 219 -32.17 54.54 47.62
CA ASN A 219 -31.72 55.26 48.82
C ASN A 219 -32.16 56.72 48.79
N LYS A 220 -32.03 57.41 47.64
CA LYS A 220 -32.53 58.79 47.47
C LYS A 220 -34.04 58.88 47.65
N LEU A 221 -34.82 58.02 46.99
CA LEU A 221 -36.28 57.98 47.14
C LEU A 221 -36.70 57.72 48.59
N SER A 222 -35.97 56.85 49.31
CA SER A 222 -36.22 56.62 50.73
C SER A 222 -35.90 57.85 51.59
N GLN A 223 -34.84 58.59 51.27
CA GLN A 223 -34.51 59.85 51.93
C GLN A 223 -35.56 60.91 51.64
N ASP A 224 -35.94 61.10 50.38
CA ASP A 224 -36.95 62.06 49.95
C ASP A 224 -38.32 61.74 50.58
N ALA A 225 -38.70 60.46 50.65
CA ALA A 225 -39.92 60.02 51.34
C ALA A 225 -39.87 60.33 52.84
N THR A 226 -38.70 60.22 53.48
CA THR A 226 -38.52 60.58 54.90
C THR A 226 -38.64 62.09 55.10
N ILE A 227 -38.04 62.89 54.21
CA ILE A 227 -38.14 64.35 54.23
C ILE A 227 -39.60 64.78 54.04
N LEU A 228 -40.30 64.23 53.04
CA LEU A 228 -41.72 64.51 52.80
C LEU A 228 -42.58 64.13 54.00
N ALA A 229 -42.33 62.98 54.65
CA ALA A 229 -43.05 62.60 55.86
C ALA A 229 -42.82 63.60 57.00
N GLN A 230 -41.58 64.09 57.18
CA GLN A 230 -41.27 65.13 58.16
C GLN A 230 -41.97 66.46 57.82
N GLN A 231 -41.95 66.89 56.57
CA GLN A 231 -42.63 68.10 56.12
C GLN A 231 -44.15 68.01 56.29
N LEU A 232 -44.75 66.85 56.02
CA LEU A 232 -46.18 66.63 56.21
C LEU A 232 -46.57 66.69 57.69
N GLU A 233 -45.72 66.15 58.58
CA GLU A 233 -45.91 66.25 60.02
C GLU A 233 -45.74 67.69 60.53
N GLN A 234 -44.77 68.43 59.99
CA GLN A 234 -44.65 69.87 60.25
C GLN A 234 -45.88 70.64 59.75
N GLY A 235 -46.42 70.29 58.59
CA GLY A 235 -47.66 70.87 58.05
C GLY A 235 -48.86 70.67 58.98
N LYS A 236 -49.03 69.48 59.56
CA LYS A 236 -50.07 69.24 60.58
C LYS A 236 -49.87 70.08 61.84
N ILE A 237 -48.63 70.23 62.30
CA ILE A 237 -48.30 71.08 63.46
C ILE A 237 -48.67 72.54 63.15
N ILE A 238 -48.37 73.03 61.95
CA ILE A 238 -48.75 74.38 61.50
C ILE A 238 -50.27 74.54 61.44
N GLU A 239 -50.99 73.54 60.94
CA GLU A 239 -52.46 73.53 60.91
C GLU A 239 -53.06 73.57 62.33
N GLU A 240 -52.54 72.75 63.26
CA GLU A 240 -52.95 72.79 64.68
C GLU A 240 -52.67 74.15 65.34
N LEU A 241 -51.50 74.74 65.09
CA LEU A 241 -51.15 76.06 65.60
C LEU A 241 -52.05 77.16 65.02
N THR A 242 -52.40 77.07 63.73
CA THR A 242 -53.30 78.00 63.05
C THR A 242 -54.70 77.93 63.64
N ASN A 243 -55.22 76.72 63.88
CA ASN A 243 -56.52 76.51 64.51
C ASN A 243 -56.53 77.03 65.96
N LYS A 244 -55.46 76.79 66.73
CA LYS A 244 -55.31 77.36 68.08
C LYS A 244 -55.27 78.88 68.05
N LEU A 245 -54.57 79.46 67.07
CA LEU A 245 -54.49 80.91 66.93
C LEU A 245 -55.86 81.52 66.62
N GLN A 246 -56.63 80.94 65.69
CA GLN A 246 -57.99 81.40 65.38
C GLN A 246 -58.91 81.33 66.60
N LEU A 247 -58.83 80.25 67.37
CA LEU A 247 -59.60 80.11 68.62
C LEU A 247 -59.20 81.17 69.65
N GLU A 248 -57.91 81.46 69.78
CA GLU A 248 -57.41 82.48 70.71
C GLU A 248 -57.85 83.89 70.27
N GLU A 249 -57.88 84.18 68.97
CA GLU A 249 -58.42 85.44 68.42
C GLU A 249 -59.93 85.57 68.65
N GLU A 250 -60.68 84.49 68.51
CA GLU A 250 -62.12 84.46 68.79
C GLU A 250 -62.39 84.67 70.30
N ASN A 251 -61.63 83.99 71.16
CA ASN A 251 -61.66 84.23 72.60
C ASN A 251 -61.30 85.68 72.95
N ARG A 252 -60.29 86.27 72.29
CA ARG A 252 -59.92 87.67 72.46
C ARG A 252 -61.07 88.60 72.09
N LYS A 253 -61.70 88.40 70.92
CA LYS A 253 -62.87 89.19 70.49
C LYS A 253 -64.04 89.08 71.47
N ASN A 254 -64.32 87.88 71.96
CA ASN A 254 -65.38 87.65 72.96
C ASN A 254 -65.06 88.37 74.28
N LEU A 255 -63.81 88.28 74.74
CA LEU A 255 -63.36 88.96 75.95
C LEU A 255 -63.41 90.49 75.79
N GLU A 256 -62.95 91.02 74.65
CA GLU A 256 -63.04 92.45 74.30
C GLU A 256 -64.50 92.93 74.30
N GLN A 257 -65.42 92.14 73.74
CA GLN A 257 -66.86 92.45 73.77
C GLN A 257 -67.44 92.42 75.18
N GLU A 258 -67.11 91.42 76.00
CA GLU A 258 -67.56 91.37 77.40
C GLU A 258 -66.98 92.53 78.23
N LEU A 259 -65.71 92.88 78.02
CA LEU A 259 -65.08 94.01 78.70
C LEU A 259 -65.76 95.31 78.31
N THR A 260 -65.99 95.53 77.01
CA THR A 260 -66.68 96.71 76.47
C THR A 260 -68.08 96.82 77.07
N LYS A 261 -68.84 95.72 77.05
CA LYS A 261 -70.19 95.68 77.65
C LYS A 261 -70.18 95.97 79.15
N THR A 262 -69.18 95.46 79.88
CA THR A 262 -69.03 95.71 81.32
C THR A 262 -68.66 97.16 81.61
N ILE A 263 -67.77 97.74 80.79
CA ILE A 263 -67.37 99.15 80.89
C ILE A 263 -68.56 100.06 80.58
N ASP A 264 -69.29 99.81 79.49
CA ASP A 264 -70.48 100.56 79.11
C ASP A 264 -71.56 100.50 80.21
N GLN A 265 -71.79 99.31 80.77
CA GLN A 265 -72.73 99.14 81.89
C GLN A 265 -72.28 99.94 83.13
N LYS A 266 -70.98 99.92 83.46
CA LYS A 266 -70.44 100.71 84.59
C LYS A 266 -70.51 102.20 84.34
N LEU A 267 -70.21 102.65 83.12
CA LEU A 267 -70.32 104.06 82.73
C LEU A 267 -71.78 104.52 82.82
N GLU A 268 -72.74 103.72 82.38
CA GLU A 268 -74.15 104.07 82.46
C GLU A 268 -74.66 104.07 83.91
N ASN A 269 -74.20 103.13 84.75
CA ASN A 269 -74.49 103.15 86.19
C ASN A 269 -73.92 104.43 86.84
N ILE A 270 -72.68 104.81 86.54
CA ILE A 270 -72.05 106.04 87.06
C ILE A 270 -72.80 107.28 86.57
N LYS A 271 -73.22 107.30 85.30
CA LYS A 271 -74.01 108.39 84.72
C LYS A 271 -75.37 108.52 85.42
N THR A 272 -76.02 107.40 85.72
CA THR A 272 -77.28 107.36 86.48
C THR A 272 -77.08 107.87 87.91
N GLU A 273 -76.01 107.43 88.61
CA GLU A 273 -75.64 107.94 89.94
C GLU A 273 -75.32 109.45 89.92
N LEU A 274 -74.63 109.93 88.89
CA LEU A 274 -74.37 111.36 88.70
C LEU A 274 -75.67 112.15 88.48
N GLN A 275 -76.62 111.58 87.73
CA GLN A 275 -77.90 112.22 87.42
C GLN A 275 -78.83 112.25 88.63
N GLU A 276 -78.80 111.22 89.48
CA GLU A 276 -79.45 111.21 90.79
C GLU A 276 -78.81 112.21 91.76
N LYS A 277 -77.48 112.28 91.80
CA LYS A 277 -76.77 113.25 92.65
C LYS A 277 -77.03 114.68 92.23
N VAL A 278 -76.98 115.00 90.92
CA VAL A 278 -77.28 116.33 90.37
C VAL A 278 -78.70 116.80 90.68
N SER A 279 -79.65 115.88 90.89
CA SER A 279 -81.03 116.20 91.29
C SER A 279 -81.17 116.60 92.78
N SER A 280 -80.08 116.60 93.55
CA SER A 280 -80.08 116.83 95.01
C SER A 280 -79.07 117.89 95.52
N ILE A 281 -78.40 118.63 94.63
CA ILE A 281 -77.25 119.47 95.04
C ILE A 281 -77.67 120.82 95.64
N THR A 282 -77.13 121.11 96.84
CA THR A 282 -77.08 122.44 97.47
C THR A 282 -75.64 122.98 97.45
N ALA A 283 -75.47 124.28 97.71
CA ALA A 283 -74.25 125.05 97.39
C ALA A 283 -72.93 124.60 98.08
N ASP A 284 -72.95 123.63 98.99
CA ASP A 284 -71.76 123.16 99.72
C ASP A 284 -71.14 121.85 99.17
N ASP A 285 -71.71 121.24 98.13
CA ASP A 285 -71.23 119.94 97.58
C ASP A 285 -70.08 120.05 96.55
N TYR A 286 -69.48 121.23 96.37
CA TYR A 286 -68.45 121.46 95.34
C TYR A 286 -67.11 120.75 95.62
N ILE A 287 -66.91 120.21 96.83
CA ILE A 287 -65.64 119.58 97.25
C ILE A 287 -65.60 118.07 96.92
N GLN A 288 -66.74 117.38 96.77
CA GLN A 288 -66.78 115.96 96.37
C GLN A 288 -66.65 115.71 94.85
N SER A 289 -66.77 116.75 94.02
CA SER A 289 -66.68 116.61 92.55
C SER A 289 -65.24 116.36 92.04
N ARG A 290 -64.22 116.53 92.89
CA ARG A 290 -62.81 116.37 92.49
C ARG A 290 -62.34 114.90 92.53
N GLU A 291 -62.85 114.09 93.46
CA GLU A 291 -62.54 112.65 93.52
C GLU A 291 -63.17 111.86 92.36
N LEU A 292 -64.32 112.30 91.84
CA LEU A 292 -64.97 111.67 90.70
C LEU A 292 -64.24 111.94 89.37
N LEU A 293 -63.62 113.12 89.22
CA LEU A 293 -62.81 113.46 88.04
C LEU A 293 -61.47 112.72 88.03
N ASP A 294 -60.86 112.50 89.20
CA ASP A 294 -59.65 111.70 89.33
C ASP A 294 -59.93 110.21 89.04
N ASN A 295 -61.09 109.68 89.45
CA ASN A 295 -61.51 108.32 89.10
C ASN A 295 -61.83 108.14 87.61
N LEU A 296 -62.41 109.15 86.95
CA LEU A 296 -62.63 109.13 85.50
C LEU A 296 -61.32 109.19 84.71
N THR A 297 -60.35 110.00 85.18
CA THR A 297 -59.03 110.11 84.55
C THR A 297 -58.20 108.83 84.76
N TYR A 298 -58.33 108.18 85.92
CA TYR A 298 -57.71 106.88 86.19
C TYR A 298 -58.33 105.76 85.34
N LEU A 299 -59.64 105.74 85.13
CA LEU A 299 -60.30 104.77 84.24
C LEU A 299 -59.95 104.99 82.76
N GLN A 300 -59.81 106.23 82.29
CA GLN A 300 -59.34 106.54 80.94
C GLN A 300 -57.88 106.09 80.73
N GLN A 301 -57.01 106.27 81.72
CA GLN A 301 -55.62 105.79 81.68
C GLN A 301 -55.48 104.27 81.78
N VAL A 302 -56.42 103.59 82.46
CA VAL A 302 -56.50 102.13 82.51
C VAL A 302 -57.04 101.56 81.18
N GLN A 303 -57.95 102.26 80.51
CA GLN A 303 -58.42 101.93 79.16
C GLN A 303 -57.29 102.01 78.11
N ASP A 304 -56.42 103.02 78.19
CA ASP A 304 -55.26 103.16 77.29
C ASP A 304 -54.12 102.17 77.63
N LYS A 305 -53.99 101.72 78.89
CA LYS A 305 -52.94 100.77 79.32
C LYS A 305 -53.33 99.30 79.19
N LEU A 306 -54.62 98.95 79.27
CA LEU A 306 -55.10 97.58 79.09
C LEU A 306 -55.15 97.15 77.61
N GLY A 307 -54.99 98.08 76.66
CA GLY A 307 -55.11 97.79 75.23
C GLY A 307 -53.84 97.31 74.51
N VAL A 308 -52.63 97.35 75.08
CA VAL A 308 -51.43 97.31 74.20
C VAL A 308 -50.21 96.50 74.69
N SER A 309 -50.13 96.00 75.93
CA SER A 309 -48.85 95.40 76.39
C SER A 309 -48.71 93.88 76.15
N SER A 310 -49.66 93.04 76.54
CA SER A 310 -49.48 91.57 76.43
C SER A 310 -49.92 90.96 75.10
N VAL A 311 -50.74 91.68 74.33
CA VAL A 311 -51.22 91.24 73.00
C VAL A 311 -50.21 91.60 71.91
N ASN A 312 -49.48 92.72 72.03
CA ASN A 312 -48.48 93.12 71.03
C ASN A 312 -47.23 92.24 71.02
N GLU A 313 -46.74 91.79 72.18
CA GLU A 313 -45.60 90.85 72.22
C GLU A 313 -45.95 89.53 71.51
N ARG A 314 -47.18 89.06 71.65
CA ARG A 314 -47.64 87.80 71.04
C ARG A 314 -48.00 87.97 69.56
N LEU A 315 -48.46 89.14 69.13
CA LEU A 315 -48.71 89.48 67.72
C LEU A 315 -47.40 89.67 66.93
N GLU A 316 -46.38 90.30 67.53
CA GLU A 316 -45.04 90.38 66.92
C GLU A 316 -44.39 88.99 66.77
N GLU A 317 -44.58 88.10 67.75
CA GLU A 317 -44.08 86.72 67.67
C GLU A 317 -44.76 85.92 66.54
N LEU A 318 -46.07 86.13 66.32
CA LEU A 318 -46.83 85.50 65.24
C LEU A 318 -46.53 86.08 63.86
N LEU A 319 -46.39 87.40 63.73
CA LEU A 319 -45.95 88.06 62.48
C LEU A 319 -44.51 87.62 62.11
N SER A 320 -43.64 87.40 63.09
CA SER A 320 -42.31 86.81 62.87
C SER A 320 -42.38 85.38 62.33
N GLN A 321 -43.34 84.57 62.80
CA GLN A 321 -43.57 83.21 62.29
C GLN A 321 -44.18 83.21 60.87
N GLU A 322 -45.10 84.12 60.56
CA GLU A 322 -45.68 84.29 59.22
C GLU A 322 -44.61 84.69 58.18
N THR A 323 -43.66 85.53 58.58
CA THR A 323 -42.55 85.96 57.70
C THR A 323 -41.60 84.80 57.39
N LYS A 324 -41.31 83.94 58.37
CA LYS A 324 -40.52 82.70 58.17
C LYS A 324 -41.25 81.67 57.30
N LEU A 325 -42.57 81.58 57.41
CA LEU A 325 -43.41 80.74 56.55
C LEU A 325 -43.36 81.19 55.08
N LYS A 326 -43.41 82.50 54.81
CA LYS A 326 -43.30 83.06 53.46
C LYS A 326 -41.90 82.95 52.85
N GLU A 327 -40.84 82.98 53.66
CA GLU A 327 -39.48 82.66 53.20
C GLU A 327 -39.32 81.17 52.89
N TRP A 328 -39.95 80.28 53.66
CA TRP A 328 -39.92 78.83 53.41
C TRP A 328 -40.71 78.42 52.15
N GLU A 329 -41.84 79.07 51.86
CA GLU A 329 -42.59 78.91 50.59
C GLU A 329 -41.78 79.38 49.36
N LYS A 330 -40.84 80.32 49.55
CA LYS A 330 -39.98 80.85 48.49
C LYS A 330 -38.78 79.95 48.19
N ASP A 331 -38.26 79.23 49.19
CA ASP A 331 -37.15 78.28 49.04
C ASP A 331 -37.62 76.90 48.53
N CYS A 332 -38.87 76.51 48.80
CA CYS A 332 -39.55 75.38 48.17
C CYS A 332 -40.05 75.77 46.76
N GLY A 333 -39.12 76.09 45.85
CA GLY A 333 -39.42 76.52 44.48
C GLY A 333 -40.47 75.63 43.79
N GLU A 334 -41.33 76.27 42.99
CA GLU A 334 -42.50 75.73 42.28
C GLU A 334 -42.25 74.37 41.57
N LEU A 335 -42.19 73.29 42.33
CA LEU A 335 -42.32 71.93 41.82
C LEU A 335 -43.75 71.50 42.10
N THR A 336 -44.65 71.94 41.23
CA THR A 336 -46.02 71.44 41.27
C THR A 336 -46.00 69.91 41.09
N PRO A 337 -46.85 69.14 41.80
CA PRO A 337 -46.96 67.69 41.62
C PRO A 337 -47.12 67.27 40.15
N SER A 338 -47.73 68.14 39.33
CA SER A 338 -47.87 67.95 37.89
C SER A 338 -46.54 67.80 37.16
N THR A 339 -45.52 68.61 37.48
CA THR A 339 -44.23 68.59 36.78
C THR A 339 -43.42 67.33 37.10
N LEU A 340 -43.46 66.87 38.35
CA LEU A 340 -42.85 65.62 38.80
C LEU A 340 -43.54 64.38 38.18
N ILE A 341 -44.87 64.40 38.09
CA ILE A 341 -45.64 63.32 37.45
C ILE A 341 -45.31 63.22 35.95
N THR A 342 -45.18 64.35 35.25
CA THR A 342 -44.80 64.35 33.83
C THR A 342 -43.38 63.82 33.61
N GLN A 343 -42.40 64.24 34.42
CA GLN A 343 -41.03 63.72 34.32
C GLN A 343 -40.93 62.21 34.65
N LEU A 344 -41.73 61.71 35.59
CA LEU A 344 -41.81 60.28 35.89
C LEU A 344 -42.45 59.49 34.74
N ALA A 345 -43.46 60.04 34.08
CA ALA A 345 -44.11 59.41 32.93
C ALA A 345 -43.16 59.36 31.71
N ASP A 346 -42.45 60.44 31.43
CA ASP A 346 -41.50 60.50 30.31
C ASP A 346 -40.33 59.51 30.52
N ASN A 347 -39.77 59.46 31.74
CA ASN A 347 -38.74 58.49 32.08
C ASN A 347 -39.23 57.04 31.97
N LYS A 348 -40.45 56.75 32.42
CA LYS A 348 -41.05 55.41 32.29
C LYS A 348 -41.16 54.99 30.82
N THR A 349 -41.61 55.90 29.96
CA THR A 349 -41.77 55.63 28.52
C THR A 349 -40.42 55.36 27.85
N PHE A 350 -39.39 56.15 28.20
CA PHE A 350 -38.02 55.92 27.72
C PHE A 350 -37.47 54.55 28.12
N TYR A 351 -37.62 54.15 29.38
CA TYR A 351 -37.12 52.85 29.85
C TYR A 351 -37.89 51.65 29.26
N GLU A 352 -39.20 51.78 29.00
CA GLU A 352 -39.99 50.73 28.33
C GLU A 352 -39.54 50.52 26.88
N GLU A 353 -39.20 51.59 26.16
CA GLU A 353 -38.72 51.53 24.77
C GLU A 353 -37.30 50.94 24.68
N GLU A 354 -36.42 51.32 25.60
CA GLU A 354 -35.07 50.75 25.76
C GLU A 354 -35.14 49.24 26.08
N LEU A 355 -36.07 48.82 26.95
CA LEU A 355 -36.26 47.40 27.30
C LEU A 355 -36.69 46.59 26.07
N LYS A 356 -37.64 47.12 25.30
CA LYS A 356 -38.15 46.49 24.07
C LYS A 356 -37.07 46.32 23.00
N ASN A 357 -36.20 47.32 22.82
CA ASN A 357 -35.05 47.21 21.91
C ASN A 357 -34.04 46.14 22.35
N ARG A 358 -33.79 46.00 23.65
CA ARG A 358 -32.91 44.96 24.19
C ARG A 358 -33.51 43.57 24.04
N GLU A 359 -34.80 43.40 24.29
CA GLU A 359 -35.52 42.13 24.06
C GLU A 359 -35.46 41.72 22.58
N GLN A 360 -35.66 42.65 21.65
CA GLN A 360 -35.52 42.41 20.22
C GLN A 360 -34.09 41.96 19.84
N THR A 361 -33.07 42.56 20.46
CA THR A 361 -31.67 42.19 20.23
C THR A 361 -31.37 40.78 20.74
N ILE A 362 -31.88 40.41 21.92
CA ILE A 362 -31.75 39.06 22.47
C ILE A 362 -32.45 38.03 21.58
N ALA A 363 -33.64 38.33 21.07
CA ALA A 363 -34.36 37.46 20.15
C ALA A 363 -33.54 37.19 18.87
N ASN A 364 -32.98 38.24 18.26
CA ASN A 364 -32.15 38.12 17.06
C ASN A 364 -30.89 37.27 17.29
N LEU A 365 -30.20 37.47 18.43
CA LEU A 365 -29.02 36.67 18.79
C LEU A 365 -29.38 35.21 19.04
N THR A 366 -30.54 34.94 19.65
CA THR A 366 -31.02 33.58 19.90
C THR A 366 -31.31 32.83 18.60
N THR A 367 -31.98 33.47 17.64
CA THR A 367 -32.21 32.89 16.31
C THR A 367 -30.90 32.57 15.59
N LYS A 368 -29.93 33.48 15.64
CA LYS A 368 -28.63 33.30 14.99
C LYS A 368 -27.79 32.19 15.62
N LYS A 369 -27.89 32.00 16.94
CA LYS A 369 -27.29 30.85 17.64
C LYS A 369 -27.88 29.53 17.15
N GLN A 370 -29.20 29.47 16.95
CA GLN A 370 -29.86 28.26 16.46
C GLN A 370 -29.41 27.91 15.03
N GLU A 371 -29.37 28.88 14.11
CA GLU A 371 -28.89 28.66 12.73
C GLU A 371 -27.45 28.12 12.67
N LEU A 372 -26.56 28.62 13.55
CA LEU A 372 -25.18 28.14 13.63
C LEU A 372 -25.11 26.70 14.16
N SER A 373 -25.94 26.37 15.16
CA SER A 373 -26.02 25.01 15.70
C SER A 373 -26.49 24.00 14.64
N ASP A 374 -27.49 24.37 13.84
CA ASP A 374 -28.01 23.51 12.77
C ASP A 374 -26.94 23.27 11.69
N LYS A 375 -26.19 24.30 11.28
CA LYS A 375 -25.07 24.17 10.32
C LYS A 375 -23.94 23.27 10.81
N ILE A 376 -23.64 23.28 12.11
CA ILE A 376 -22.63 22.39 12.71
C ILE A 376 -23.08 20.93 12.60
N SER A 377 -24.35 20.65 12.85
CA SER A 377 -24.94 19.31 12.74
C SER A 377 -24.85 18.76 11.31
N ASP A 378 -25.15 19.58 10.30
CA ASP A 378 -25.08 19.19 8.88
C ASP A 378 -23.65 18.87 8.44
N LEU A 379 -22.66 19.66 8.88
CA LEU A 379 -21.25 19.43 8.57
C LEU A 379 -20.73 18.13 9.21
N GLN A 380 -21.11 17.85 10.46
CA GLN A 380 -20.74 16.60 11.14
C GLN A 380 -21.33 15.37 10.43
N THR A 381 -22.56 15.48 9.94
CA THR A 381 -23.21 14.42 9.16
C THR A 381 -22.49 14.17 7.84
N SER A 382 -22.14 15.22 7.10
CA SER A 382 -21.39 15.11 5.84
C SER A 382 -20.00 14.49 6.03
N LEU A 383 -19.30 14.84 7.12
CA LEU A 383 -17.99 14.28 7.45
C LEU A 383 -18.07 12.76 7.72
N ARG A 384 -19.13 12.32 8.40
CA ARG A 384 -19.35 10.89 8.69
C ARG A 384 -19.54 10.08 7.41
N VAL A 385 -20.37 10.56 6.49
CA VAL A 385 -20.64 9.89 5.20
C VAL A 385 -19.36 9.75 4.37
N GLN A 386 -18.50 10.77 4.37
CA GLN A 386 -17.22 10.71 3.65
C GLN A 386 -16.25 9.69 4.26
N LYS A 387 -16.17 9.60 5.60
CA LYS A 387 -15.34 8.59 6.28
C LYS A 387 -15.76 7.16 5.92
N GLU A 388 -17.07 6.88 5.96
CA GLU A 388 -17.62 5.56 5.58
C GLU A 388 -17.27 5.20 4.13
N LYS A 389 -17.30 6.18 3.20
CA LYS A 389 -16.94 5.96 1.79
C LYS A 389 -15.46 5.64 1.58
N VAL A 390 -14.56 6.28 2.34
CA VAL A 390 -13.11 6.00 2.30
C VAL A 390 -12.83 4.58 2.79
N GLU A 391 -13.47 4.17 3.88
CA GLU A 391 -13.29 2.84 4.45
C GLU A 391 -13.75 1.73 3.51
N GLN A 392 -14.87 1.92 2.81
CA GLN A 392 -15.34 0.99 1.77
C GLN A 392 -14.34 0.84 0.61
N LEU A 393 -13.72 1.94 0.18
CA LEU A 393 -12.71 1.92 -0.88
C LEU A 393 -11.42 1.20 -0.46
N GLU A 394 -10.98 1.38 0.79
CA GLU A 394 -9.82 0.64 1.31
C GLU A 394 -10.09 -0.86 1.43
N GLN A 395 -11.28 -1.25 1.88
CA GLN A 395 -11.68 -2.65 1.94
C GLN A 395 -11.75 -3.28 0.54
N ALA A 396 -12.30 -2.57 -0.45
CA ALA A 396 -12.35 -3.04 -1.83
C ALA A 396 -10.94 -3.21 -2.42
N LYS A 397 -10.01 -2.30 -2.13
CA LYS A 397 -8.60 -2.41 -2.55
C LYS A 397 -7.91 -3.62 -1.93
N LYS A 398 -8.10 -3.86 -0.63
CA LYS A 398 -7.56 -5.04 0.07
C LYS A 398 -8.09 -6.34 -0.55
N LYS A 399 -9.39 -6.41 -0.82
CA LYS A 399 -10.02 -7.61 -1.42
C LYS A 399 -9.45 -7.94 -2.80
N ILE A 400 -9.32 -6.96 -3.69
CA ILE A 400 -8.74 -7.17 -5.04
C ILE A 400 -7.27 -7.57 -4.95
N THR A 401 -6.52 -6.99 -4.01
CA THR A 401 -5.10 -7.33 -3.80
C THR A 401 -4.95 -8.79 -3.32
N ALA A 402 -5.86 -9.27 -2.47
CA ALA A 402 -5.90 -10.66 -2.02
C ALA A 402 -6.30 -11.63 -3.15
N GLU A 403 -7.25 -11.24 -4.01
CA GLU A 403 -7.68 -12.04 -5.17
C GLU A 403 -6.60 -12.18 -6.25
N ILE A 404 -5.69 -11.19 -6.37
CA ILE A 404 -4.51 -11.29 -7.24
C ILE A 404 -3.45 -12.25 -6.66
N GLY A 405 -3.36 -12.35 -5.33
CA GLY A 405 -2.43 -13.25 -4.64
C GLY A 405 -2.81 -14.74 -4.72
N THR A 406 -4.06 -15.08 -5.05
CA THR A 406 -4.56 -16.47 -5.03
C THR A 406 -4.56 -17.18 -6.38
N GLN A 407 -4.18 -16.54 -7.50
CA GLN A 407 -4.21 -17.15 -8.84
C GLN A 407 -2.85 -17.68 -9.37
N THR A 408 -1.82 -17.72 -8.53
CA THR A 408 -0.57 -18.47 -8.80
C THR A 408 -0.54 -19.74 -7.94
N ASP A 409 -0.77 -20.89 -8.57
CA ASP A 409 -0.80 -22.22 -7.93
C ASP A 409 0.56 -22.67 -7.36
N THR A 410 0.46 -23.53 -6.32
CA THR A 410 1.44 -24.44 -5.71
C THR A 410 2.45 -23.91 -4.67
N ALA A 411 2.42 -24.60 -3.51
CA ALA A 411 3.27 -24.55 -2.31
C ALA A 411 2.89 -23.53 -1.20
N PRO A 412 2.88 -23.96 0.08
CA PRO A 412 2.36 -23.18 1.19
C PRO A 412 3.37 -22.11 1.59
N ILE A 413 3.15 -20.87 1.15
CA ILE A 413 3.79 -19.72 1.77
C ILE A 413 2.91 -19.35 2.96
N THR A 414 3.37 -19.74 4.14
CA THR A 414 2.96 -19.20 5.43
C THR A 414 2.72 -17.70 5.31
N SER A 415 1.46 -17.29 5.46
CA SER A 415 1.07 -15.89 5.57
C SER A 415 1.84 -15.27 6.74
N CYS A 416 2.79 -14.38 6.44
CA CYS A 416 3.32 -13.44 7.42
C CYS A 416 2.17 -12.49 7.79
N LYS A 417 1.65 -12.48 9.02
CA LYS A 417 2.30 -11.95 10.24
C LYS A 417 2.83 -10.51 10.09
N GLU A 418 2.38 -9.70 9.13
CA GLU A 418 2.81 -8.30 9.07
C GLU A 418 2.34 -7.48 10.30
N GLU A 419 1.12 -7.73 10.80
CA GLU A 419 0.63 -7.07 12.03
C GLU A 419 1.36 -7.56 13.28
N GLY A 420 1.74 -8.85 13.33
CA GLY A 420 2.52 -9.41 14.43
C GLY A 420 3.98 -8.95 14.46
N LEU A 421 4.59 -8.76 13.28
CA LEU A 421 5.98 -8.31 13.17
C LEU A 421 6.11 -6.86 13.64
N PHE A 422 5.17 -5.98 13.28
CA PHE A 422 5.20 -4.58 13.71
C PHE A 422 4.98 -4.45 15.22
N THR A 423 4.08 -5.25 15.79
CA THR A 423 3.83 -5.27 17.24
C THR A 423 5.03 -5.80 18.03
N TYR A 424 5.70 -6.84 17.52
CA TYR A 424 6.95 -7.36 18.09
C TYR A 424 8.10 -6.35 17.99
N LEU A 425 8.27 -5.71 16.81
CA LEU A 425 9.27 -4.67 16.62
C LEU A 425 9.02 -3.48 17.56
N LEU A 426 7.76 -3.02 17.68
CA LEU A 426 7.39 -1.99 18.64
C LEU A 426 7.72 -2.38 20.07
N SER A 427 7.49 -3.65 20.47
CA SER A 427 7.81 -4.09 21.83
C SER A 427 9.30 -4.06 22.14
N GLU A 428 10.18 -4.37 21.18
CA GLU A 428 11.63 -4.22 21.36
C GLU A 428 12.11 -2.77 21.22
N LEU A 429 11.45 -1.96 20.39
CA LEU A 429 11.70 -0.50 20.31
C LEU A 429 11.25 0.25 21.57
N THR A 430 10.30 -0.31 22.33
CA THR A 430 9.82 0.24 23.61
C THR A 430 10.60 -0.25 24.83
N ASP A 431 11.69 -1.00 24.65
CA ASP A 431 12.61 -1.26 25.74
C ASP A 431 13.26 0.07 26.18
N ALA A 432 12.68 0.67 27.21
CA ALA A 432 13.08 1.97 27.75
C ALA A 432 14.52 1.98 28.32
N THR A 433 15.22 0.84 28.31
CA THR A 433 16.61 0.71 28.74
C THR A 433 17.61 0.83 27.58
N ALA A 434 17.17 0.75 26.31
CA ALA A 434 18.06 0.86 25.16
C ALA A 434 18.52 2.32 24.95
N GLU A 435 19.83 2.56 24.96
CA GLU A 435 20.39 3.91 24.72
C GLU A 435 20.53 4.25 23.22
N LEU A 436 20.62 3.24 22.36
CA LEU A 436 20.70 3.39 20.90
C LEU A 436 19.94 2.27 20.20
N VAL A 437 19.16 2.65 19.19
CA VAL A 437 18.45 1.71 18.33
C VAL A 437 18.89 1.91 16.88
N PHE A 438 19.44 0.85 16.29
CA PHE A 438 19.84 0.83 14.88
C PHE A 438 18.77 0.14 14.04
N ILE A 439 18.22 0.84 13.06
CA ILE A 439 17.18 0.32 12.16
C ILE A 439 17.71 0.32 10.73
N PRO A 440 18.15 -0.84 10.21
CA PRO A 440 18.45 -0.99 8.79
C PRO A 440 17.17 -0.84 7.96
N VAL A 441 17.15 0.13 7.05
CA VAL A 441 16.00 0.40 6.17
C VAL A 441 16.31 -0.10 4.77
N ASN A 442 15.51 -1.04 4.28
CA ASN A 442 15.64 -1.62 2.95
C ASN A 442 14.62 -1.00 1.98
N GLN A 443 15.11 -0.50 0.85
CA GLN A 443 14.31 -0.31 -0.35
C GLN A 443 14.53 -1.55 -1.23
N PRO A 444 13.52 -2.45 -1.35
CA PRO A 444 13.70 -3.74 -2.00
C PRO A 444 14.33 -3.62 -3.40
N ASN A 445 15.33 -4.48 -3.66
CA ASN A 445 16.09 -4.54 -4.92
C ASN A 445 16.86 -3.26 -5.31
N PHE A 446 17.00 -2.29 -4.39
CA PHE A 446 17.55 -0.98 -4.74
C PHE A 446 18.61 -0.48 -3.76
N HIS A 447 18.28 -0.36 -2.47
CA HIS A 447 19.16 0.36 -1.54
C HIS A 447 18.97 -0.05 -0.08
N TRP A 448 20.07 -0.07 0.67
CA TRP A 448 20.07 -0.17 2.12
C TRP A 448 20.52 1.15 2.73
N SER A 449 19.79 1.62 3.73
CA SER A 449 20.16 2.78 4.54
C SER A 449 20.02 2.48 6.03
N LEU A 450 20.47 3.40 6.88
CA LEU A 450 20.44 3.24 8.33
C LEU A 450 19.68 4.42 8.95
N LEU A 451 18.67 4.10 9.74
CA LEU A 451 18.04 5.02 10.68
C LEU A 451 18.60 4.71 12.07
N LEU A 452 19.00 5.76 12.80
CA LEU A 452 19.49 5.66 14.17
C LEU A 452 18.55 6.46 15.06
N GLU A 453 18.00 5.80 16.06
CA GLU A 453 17.20 6.43 17.09
C GLU A 453 17.99 6.44 18.40
N VAL A 454 17.97 7.58 19.08
CA VAL A 454 18.61 7.78 20.38
C VAL A 454 17.47 8.08 21.37
N PRO A 455 16.98 7.07 22.10
CA PRO A 455 15.93 7.26 23.08
C PRO A 455 16.36 8.32 24.11
N ASN A 456 15.49 9.28 24.40
CA ASN A 456 15.71 10.50 25.22
C ASN A 456 16.25 11.76 24.52
N HIS A 457 16.49 11.73 23.21
CA HIS A 457 16.67 12.95 22.40
C HIS A 457 15.56 13.04 21.34
N LEU A 458 14.69 14.05 21.44
CA LEU A 458 13.52 14.33 20.57
C LEU A 458 13.86 14.67 19.10
N THR A 459 14.88 14.06 18.51
CA THR A 459 15.22 14.23 17.09
C THR A 459 15.68 12.92 16.49
N GLY A 460 14.80 12.23 15.76
CA GLY A 460 15.22 11.17 14.83
C GLY A 460 16.11 11.76 13.75
N GLN A 461 17.42 11.58 13.85
CA GLN A 461 18.38 12.09 12.87
C GLN A 461 18.68 11.00 11.84
N HIS A 462 18.35 11.24 10.57
CA HIS A 462 18.87 10.45 9.45
C HIS A 462 20.41 10.62 9.37
N PHE A 463 21.15 9.69 9.98
CA PHE A 463 22.58 9.81 10.26
C PHE A 463 23.50 9.84 9.02
N LEU A 464 23.01 9.39 7.85
CA LEU A 464 23.79 9.33 6.62
C LEU A 464 24.17 10.70 6.05
N ALA A 465 23.38 11.75 6.32
CA ALA A 465 23.65 13.10 5.81
C ALA A 465 24.85 13.79 6.49
N ARG A 466 25.16 13.43 7.74
CA ARG A 466 26.17 14.14 8.57
C ARG A 466 27.62 13.74 8.25
N HIS A 467 27.86 12.51 7.80
CA HIS A 467 29.23 11.98 7.63
C HIS A 467 29.72 11.89 6.16
N LYS A 468 28.94 12.38 5.19
CA LYS A 468 29.29 12.41 3.75
C LYS A 468 29.84 11.07 3.20
N ILE A 469 29.38 9.94 3.75
CA ILE A 469 29.85 8.61 3.35
C ILE A 469 29.31 8.33 1.94
N ARG A 470 30.21 8.15 0.97
CA ARG A 470 29.87 7.80 -0.41
C ARG A 470 30.39 6.42 -0.74
N GLN A 471 29.49 5.50 -1.07
CA GLN A 471 29.81 4.13 -1.49
C GLN A 471 30.64 4.07 -2.80
N ASN A 472 30.55 5.10 -3.65
CA ASN A 472 31.24 5.19 -4.95
C ASN A 472 31.07 3.96 -5.87
N ASN A 473 30.09 3.09 -5.59
CA ASN A 473 29.67 1.95 -6.39
C ASN A 473 28.19 1.62 -6.12
N GLY A 474 27.61 0.69 -6.89
CA GLY A 474 26.18 0.37 -6.83
C GLY A 474 25.76 -0.72 -5.84
N SER A 475 26.65 -1.27 -5.01
CA SER A 475 26.32 -2.46 -4.20
C SER A 475 26.77 -2.44 -2.73
N ASP A 476 27.62 -1.49 -2.32
CA ASP A 476 28.14 -1.44 -0.94
C ASP A 476 27.20 -0.79 0.08
N CYS A 477 25.96 -0.46 -0.29
CA CYS A 477 25.00 0.17 0.64
C CYS A 477 24.77 -0.67 1.91
N GLY A 478 24.61 -1.99 1.80
CA GLY A 478 24.47 -2.88 2.97
C GLY A 478 25.77 -3.01 3.77
N VAL A 479 26.92 -3.04 3.10
CA VAL A 479 28.25 -3.08 3.75
C VAL A 479 28.49 -1.81 4.56
N ALA A 480 28.07 -0.66 4.03
CA ALA A 480 28.16 0.63 4.71
C ALA A 480 27.30 0.66 5.97
N VAL A 481 26.05 0.18 5.91
CA VAL A 481 25.16 0.10 7.07
C VAL A 481 25.82 -0.69 8.21
N ILE A 482 26.29 -1.90 7.93
CA ILE A 482 26.92 -2.76 8.94
C ILE A 482 28.17 -2.10 9.53
N ALA A 483 29.05 -1.55 8.68
CA ALA A 483 30.28 -0.91 9.14
C ALA A 483 30.01 0.36 9.99
N ILE A 484 28.95 1.11 9.68
CA ILE A 484 28.55 2.27 10.50
C ILE A 484 28.06 1.82 11.87
N ILE A 485 27.20 0.80 11.93
CA ILE A 485 26.68 0.26 13.20
C ILE A 485 27.83 -0.22 14.08
N GLU A 486 28.76 -1.01 13.55
CA GLU A 486 29.91 -1.50 14.32
C GLU A 486 30.75 -0.36 14.89
N ARG A 487 31.05 0.66 14.08
CA ARG A 487 31.88 1.79 14.52
C ARG A 487 31.18 2.68 15.55
N ILE A 488 29.86 2.84 15.46
CA ILE A 488 29.10 3.56 16.48
C ILE A 488 29.10 2.75 17.77
N ARG A 489 28.77 1.45 17.70
CA ARG A 489 28.81 0.55 18.87
C ARG A 489 30.17 0.58 19.58
N ASP A 490 31.27 0.53 18.84
CA ASP A 490 32.61 0.46 19.41
C ASP A 490 33.10 1.81 19.99
N LYS A 491 32.49 2.94 19.59
CA LYS A 491 32.90 4.30 20.00
C LYS A 491 31.90 5.03 20.88
N TYR A 492 30.67 4.53 20.98
CA TYR A 492 29.63 5.16 21.76
C TYR A 492 29.95 5.08 23.25
N ASN A 493 29.96 6.24 23.90
CA ASN A 493 30.27 6.41 25.31
C ASN A 493 29.16 7.14 26.08
N GLY A 494 27.92 7.13 25.54
CA GLY A 494 26.78 7.88 26.05
C GLY A 494 26.50 9.19 25.31
N GLU A 495 27.40 9.65 24.43
CA GLU A 495 27.21 10.88 23.64
C GLU A 495 27.43 10.67 22.13
N MET A 496 26.45 11.02 21.30
CA MET A 496 26.55 10.87 19.83
C MET A 496 27.33 12.01 19.14
N GLY A 497 27.48 13.17 19.80
CA GLY A 497 28.02 14.39 19.18
C GLY A 497 29.50 14.31 18.77
N SER A 498 30.26 13.38 19.36
CA SER A 498 31.71 13.27 19.23
C SER A 498 32.17 12.07 18.39
N ILE A 499 31.25 11.27 17.84
CA ILE A 499 31.60 10.04 17.13
C ILE A 499 32.12 10.34 15.72
N GLU A 500 33.44 10.26 15.56
CA GLU A 500 34.07 10.27 14.24
C GLU A 500 34.10 8.86 13.64
N LEU A 501 33.37 8.64 12.55
CA LEU A 501 33.33 7.34 11.87
C LEU A 501 34.60 7.04 11.05
N GLY A 502 35.45 8.02 10.78
CA GLY A 502 36.69 7.84 10.00
C GLY A 502 36.45 7.50 8.52
N LYS A 503 37.49 7.07 7.81
CA LYS A 503 37.42 6.65 6.40
C LYS A 503 36.90 5.22 6.26
N PHE A 504 36.15 4.95 5.19
CA PHE A 504 35.63 3.62 4.89
C PHE A 504 36.41 3.01 3.72
N ASP A 505 36.98 1.82 3.93
CA ASP A 505 37.48 0.95 2.86
C ASP A 505 36.49 -0.21 2.73
N PHE A 506 35.47 -0.02 1.88
CA PHE A 506 34.39 -1.00 1.72
C PHE A 506 34.87 -2.38 1.25
N LYS A 507 36.03 -2.45 0.58
CA LYS A 507 36.61 -3.74 0.17
C LYS A 507 37.08 -4.54 1.38
N GLN A 508 37.73 -3.88 2.34
CA GLN A 508 38.15 -4.51 3.59
C GLN A 508 36.95 -4.83 4.49
N GLU A 509 35.99 -3.91 4.61
CA GLU A 509 34.77 -4.13 5.41
C GLU A 509 33.99 -5.34 4.89
N ARG A 510 33.77 -5.45 3.58
CA ARG A 510 33.10 -6.60 2.96
C ARG A 510 33.85 -7.91 3.25
N LYS A 511 35.19 -7.91 3.21
CA LYS A 511 36.01 -9.09 3.52
C LYS A 511 35.90 -9.48 4.99
N LYS A 512 35.86 -8.50 5.90
CA LYS A 512 35.67 -8.70 7.34
C LYS A 512 34.28 -9.31 7.63
N ILE A 513 33.21 -8.69 7.12
CA ILE A 513 31.83 -9.16 7.28
C ILE A 513 31.66 -10.59 6.73
N ARG A 514 32.16 -10.87 5.53
CA ARG A 514 32.09 -12.23 4.95
C ARG A 514 32.80 -13.27 5.80
N ARG A 515 33.95 -12.95 6.39
CA ARG A 515 34.67 -13.86 7.29
C ARG A 515 33.88 -14.13 8.56
N GLN A 516 33.24 -13.12 9.13
CA GLN A 516 32.43 -13.28 10.33
C GLN A 516 31.19 -14.13 10.05
N TYR A 517 30.46 -13.82 8.97
CA TYR A 517 29.30 -14.62 8.55
C TYR A 517 29.65 -16.09 8.33
N LEU A 518 30.77 -16.38 7.63
CA LEU A 518 31.22 -17.76 7.42
C LEU A 518 31.57 -18.47 8.74
N LYS A 519 32.19 -17.77 9.70
CA LYS A 519 32.49 -18.36 11.02
C LYS A 519 31.25 -18.66 11.86
N GLU A 520 30.19 -17.88 11.71
CA GLU A 520 28.94 -18.05 12.47
C GLU A 520 28.00 -19.10 11.84
N ASN A 521 28.27 -19.53 10.60
CA ASN A 521 27.43 -20.44 9.81
C ASN A 521 28.20 -21.66 9.26
N GLU A 522 29.43 -21.90 9.72
CA GLU A 522 30.15 -23.18 9.64
C GLU A 522 29.85 -23.99 10.92
#